data_AF-A0A0C9SYU9-F1
#
_entry.id   AF-A0A0C9SYU9-F1
#
_cell.length_a   1.000
_cell.length_b   1.000
_cell.length_c   1.000
_cell.angle_alpha   90.00
_cell.angle_beta   90.00
_cell.angle_gamma   90.00
#
_symmetry.space_group_name_H-M   'P 1'
#
loop_
_entity.id
_entity.type
_entity.pdbx_description
1 polymer ?
#
loop_
_entity_poly.entity_id
_entity_poly.type
_entity_poly.pdbx_seq_one_letter_code
_entity_poly.pdbx_strand_id
1 'polypeptide(L)'
;DNPNLVWLDDCEMFLQEMMWHEGRGAFPETCGQCKGTGPIYKCEDCVGMDLYCEGCILSTHSRTPLHRLQWWNRTFWDSVTLRELGLHVSLGHKSGERCSNPLKAYTDTFVVIDILGIHVVSLDFCNCETSESLTQQLLRMSWFPATPTRPRTAATFRLLEQFHLVSLESKILVYEFYNALSRLVDNTGLIKVKNHYEEFMRMARQWRHLKMVKRGGRAYDPLGLEATGEGECTIICPACPQPGRNLPGNFLDAPPGECSWKYSLYLAIDVNFRLKRKNVSKDSVDPSFSKGWAYFVEESRYMYWFVRISPYLSLTQKSTCSSHNAVNMADTKVNKGLSATGVGTVDCTRHNMKLPTAVGDLQKGEKSPPPRRLTCCQVYNMDYLFFSTLRHNSASVLNVSYDIACQWSKNLWQRNTAFPVPMQLSCDSWQIRFFVPKFHLPAHIKKCQTTYSFNFLTGVHQEFDKLLNHT
;
A
#
# COMPACT_ATOMS: atom_id res chain seq x y z
N ASP A 1 42.50 -2.64 1.47
CA ASP A 1 42.29 -3.29 0.17
C ASP A 1 41.61 -2.34 -0.79
N ASN A 2 42.15 -2.19 -2.01
CA ASN A 2 41.58 -1.35 -3.07
C ASN A 2 41.03 -2.27 -4.17
N PRO A 3 39.86 -2.90 -4.00
CA PRO A 3 39.36 -3.95 -4.89
C PRO A 3 39.19 -3.46 -6.34
N ASN A 4 38.83 -2.20 -6.55
CA ASN A 4 38.70 -1.63 -7.89
C ASN A 4 40.04 -1.46 -8.62
N LEU A 5 41.16 -1.30 -7.90
CA LEU A 5 42.48 -1.23 -8.54
C LEU A 5 42.93 -2.60 -9.05
N VAL A 6 42.67 -3.66 -8.26
CA VAL A 6 42.93 -5.05 -8.69
C VAL A 6 41.99 -5.43 -9.84
N TRP A 7 40.72 -5.05 -9.75
CA TRP A 7 39.75 -5.33 -10.81
C TRP A 7 40.11 -4.67 -12.17
N LEU A 8 40.79 -3.52 -12.17
CA LEU A 8 41.25 -2.91 -13.43
C LEU A 8 42.25 -3.82 -14.17
N ASP A 9 43.15 -4.47 -13.43
CA ASP A 9 44.12 -5.41 -14.01
C ASP A 9 43.42 -6.69 -14.53
N ASP A 10 42.32 -7.10 -13.89
CA ASP A 10 41.53 -8.29 -14.24
C ASP A 10 40.36 -8.00 -15.20
N CYS A 11 40.11 -6.74 -15.58
CA CYS A 11 38.88 -6.34 -16.28
C CYS A 11 38.66 -7.10 -17.59
N GLU A 12 39.73 -7.39 -18.32
CA GLU A 12 39.68 -8.16 -19.58
C GLU A 12 39.22 -9.61 -19.33
N MET A 13 39.68 -10.25 -18.24
CA MET A 13 39.25 -11.58 -17.85
C MET A 13 37.74 -11.57 -17.53
N PHE A 14 37.26 -10.59 -16.76
CA PHE A 14 35.82 -10.46 -16.48
C PHE A 14 35.00 -10.32 -17.77
N LEU A 15 35.46 -9.50 -18.72
CA LEU A 15 34.79 -9.34 -20.01
C LEU A 15 34.79 -10.65 -20.80
N GLN A 16 35.92 -11.36 -20.87
CA GLN A 16 36.02 -12.63 -21.58
C GLN A 16 35.07 -13.69 -21.00
N GLU A 17 34.99 -13.80 -19.68
CA GLU A 17 34.05 -14.71 -19.01
C GLU A 17 32.59 -14.27 -19.24
N MET A 18 32.28 -12.97 -19.24
CA MET A 18 30.94 -12.48 -19.62
C MET A 18 30.57 -12.85 -21.06
N MET A 19 31.48 -12.67 -22.02
CA MET A 19 31.27 -13.04 -23.42
C MET A 19 31.12 -14.56 -23.60
N TRP A 20 31.75 -15.36 -22.73
CA TRP A 20 31.57 -16.81 -22.72
C TRP A 20 30.11 -17.22 -22.47
N HIS A 21 29.36 -16.45 -21.69
CA HIS A 21 27.92 -16.65 -21.47
C HIS A 21 27.06 -16.30 -22.69
N GLU A 22 27.54 -15.42 -23.57
CA GLU A 22 26.83 -14.95 -24.78
C GLU A 22 27.08 -15.83 -26.02
N GLY A 23 28.18 -16.60 -26.05
CA GLY A 23 28.50 -17.53 -27.14
C GLY A 23 28.10 -18.98 -26.87
N ARG A 24 28.32 -19.88 -27.84
CA ARG A 24 28.26 -21.35 -27.62
C ARG A 24 29.51 -21.90 -26.92
N GLY A 25 30.56 -21.09 -26.79
CA GLY A 25 31.78 -21.39 -26.01
C GLY A 25 32.32 -22.81 -26.22
N ALA A 26 32.92 -23.38 -25.17
CA ALA A 26 33.23 -24.81 -25.07
C ALA A 26 32.16 -25.58 -24.29
N PHE A 27 30.89 -25.22 -24.47
CA PHE A 27 29.80 -25.94 -23.83
C PHE A 27 29.85 -27.43 -24.22
N PRO A 28 29.56 -28.36 -23.28
CA PRO A 28 29.64 -29.79 -23.56
C PRO A 28 28.77 -30.21 -24.76
N GLU A 29 29.32 -31.08 -25.62
CA GLU A 29 28.56 -31.71 -26.72
C GLU A 29 27.57 -32.76 -26.22
N THR A 30 27.53 -33.00 -24.92
CA THR A 30 26.62 -33.95 -24.26
C THR A 30 25.68 -33.22 -23.32
N CYS A 31 24.44 -33.71 -23.26
CA CYS A 31 23.42 -33.15 -22.39
C CYS A 31 23.83 -33.26 -20.92
N GLY A 32 23.70 -32.17 -20.16
CA GLY A 32 24.05 -32.12 -18.74
C GLY A 32 23.39 -33.21 -17.90
N GLN A 33 22.16 -33.62 -18.25
CA GLN A 33 21.37 -34.61 -17.52
C GLN A 33 21.52 -36.05 -18.04
N CYS A 34 21.13 -36.33 -19.29
CA CYS A 34 21.13 -37.71 -19.82
C CYS A 34 22.45 -38.14 -20.47
N LYS A 35 23.42 -37.22 -20.62
CA LYS A 35 24.69 -37.43 -21.34
C LYS A 35 24.52 -37.83 -22.82
N GLY A 36 23.31 -37.71 -23.39
CA GLY A 36 23.05 -37.89 -24.82
C GLY A 36 23.68 -36.78 -25.67
N THR A 37 23.78 -37.00 -26.98
CA THR A 37 24.46 -36.09 -27.92
C THR A 37 23.55 -34.95 -28.38
N GLY A 38 24.18 -33.84 -28.81
CA GLY A 38 23.50 -32.73 -29.50
C GLY A 38 22.59 -31.86 -28.63
N PRO A 39 22.96 -31.48 -27.39
CA PRO A 39 22.17 -30.54 -26.63
C PRO A 39 22.26 -29.14 -27.27
N ILE A 40 21.11 -28.47 -27.37
CA ILE A 40 21.02 -27.13 -28.00
C ILE A 40 20.26 -26.13 -27.14
N TYR A 41 19.66 -26.55 -26.03
CA TYR A 41 18.88 -25.69 -25.14
C TYR A 41 19.67 -25.35 -23.89
N LYS A 42 19.58 -24.10 -23.43
CA LYS A 42 20.04 -23.67 -22.11
C LYS A 42 18.94 -22.89 -21.40
N CYS A 43 19.03 -22.84 -20.08
CA CYS A 43 18.18 -21.99 -19.26
C CYS A 43 19.01 -20.81 -18.75
N GLU A 44 18.43 -19.60 -18.81
CA GLU A 44 19.09 -18.38 -18.33
C GLU A 44 18.99 -18.18 -16.81
N ASP A 45 18.03 -18.85 -16.17
CA ASP A 45 17.70 -18.64 -14.76
C ASP A 45 18.16 -19.79 -13.85
N CYS A 46 18.54 -20.94 -14.42
CA CYS A 46 19.13 -22.04 -13.67
C CYS A 46 20.60 -21.76 -13.37
N VAL A 47 21.07 -22.23 -12.21
CA VAL A 47 22.49 -22.20 -11.87
C VAL A 47 23.22 -23.25 -12.70
N GLY A 48 24.29 -22.84 -13.37
CA GLY A 48 25.15 -23.72 -14.15
C GLY A 48 25.19 -23.39 -15.64
N MET A 49 26.11 -24.03 -16.35
CA MET A 49 26.41 -23.79 -17.76
C MET A 49 26.19 -25.06 -18.59
N ASP A 50 25.17 -25.84 -18.25
CA ASP A 50 24.87 -27.07 -18.97
C ASP A 50 23.92 -26.82 -20.14
N LEU A 51 24.16 -27.54 -21.24
CA LEU A 51 23.19 -27.65 -22.33
C LEU A 51 22.33 -28.89 -22.16
N TYR A 52 21.09 -28.81 -22.62
CA TYR A 52 20.10 -29.87 -22.52
C TYR A 52 19.55 -30.23 -23.90
N CYS A 53 19.18 -31.50 -24.06
CA CYS A 53 18.26 -31.90 -25.12
C CYS A 53 16.82 -31.50 -24.75
N GLU A 54 15.91 -31.51 -25.72
CA GLU A 54 14.51 -31.10 -25.54
C GLU A 54 13.80 -31.84 -24.39
N GLY A 55 13.94 -33.16 -24.33
CA GLY A 55 13.31 -33.96 -23.25
C GLY A 55 13.85 -33.63 -21.86
N CYS A 56 15.16 -33.40 -21.72
CA CYS A 56 15.77 -33.08 -20.43
C CYS A 56 15.44 -31.65 -19.99
N ILE A 57 15.42 -30.68 -20.91
CA ILE A 57 15.06 -29.29 -20.56
C ILE A 57 13.61 -29.21 -20.10
N LEU A 58 12.68 -29.90 -20.77
CA LEU A 58 11.27 -29.97 -20.36
C LEU A 58 11.09 -30.67 -19.02
N SER A 59 11.78 -31.80 -18.81
CA SER A 59 11.73 -32.54 -17.55
C SER A 59 12.24 -31.69 -16.38
N THR A 60 13.39 -31.05 -16.56
CA THR A 60 14.03 -30.18 -15.56
C THR A 60 13.12 -29.01 -15.18
N HIS A 61 12.46 -28.39 -16.16
CA HIS A 61 11.64 -27.18 -15.94
C HIS A 61 10.17 -27.47 -15.65
N SER A 62 9.78 -28.74 -15.49
CA SER A 62 8.42 -29.12 -15.08
C SER A 62 7.99 -28.49 -13.74
N ARG A 63 8.94 -28.15 -12.87
CA ARG A 63 8.72 -27.46 -11.58
C ARG A 63 9.08 -25.97 -11.61
N THR A 64 9.69 -25.50 -12.67
CA THR A 64 10.10 -24.11 -12.87
C THR A 64 9.62 -23.60 -14.24
N PRO A 65 8.30 -23.63 -14.49
CA PRO A 65 7.74 -23.39 -15.83
C PRO A 65 7.85 -21.95 -16.33
N LEU A 66 8.40 -21.05 -15.49
CA LEU A 66 8.57 -19.62 -15.76
C LEU A 66 10.04 -19.26 -16.00
N HIS A 67 10.94 -20.23 -16.08
CA HIS A 67 12.31 -19.94 -16.49
C HIS A 67 12.36 -19.60 -17.98
N ARG A 68 13.28 -18.70 -18.32
CA ARG A 68 13.58 -18.26 -19.68
C ARG A 68 14.60 -19.22 -20.28
N LEU A 69 14.33 -19.63 -21.52
CA LEU A 69 15.17 -20.55 -22.26
C LEU A 69 15.70 -19.88 -23.52
N GLN A 70 16.85 -20.37 -23.93
CA GLN A 70 17.44 -20.07 -25.22
C GLN A 70 17.81 -21.38 -25.90
N TRP A 71 17.84 -21.34 -27.24
CA TRP A 71 18.37 -22.42 -28.04
C TRP A 71 19.41 -21.89 -29.02
N TRP A 72 20.39 -22.73 -29.33
CA TRP A 72 21.46 -22.35 -30.25
C TRP A 72 21.03 -22.57 -31.70
N ASN A 73 20.82 -21.48 -32.43
CA ASN A 73 20.40 -21.52 -33.83
C ASN A 73 21.56 -21.69 -34.84
N ARG A 74 22.75 -22.03 -34.35
CA ARG A 74 24.05 -22.12 -35.05
C ARG A 74 24.85 -20.82 -35.13
N THR A 75 24.23 -19.67 -34.98
CA THR A 75 24.91 -18.37 -35.02
C THR A 75 24.87 -17.62 -33.69
N PHE A 76 23.72 -17.62 -33.01
CA PHE A 76 23.53 -16.99 -31.71
C PHE A 76 22.50 -17.75 -30.86
N TRP A 77 22.35 -17.33 -29.61
CA TRP A 77 21.29 -17.81 -28.73
C TRP A 77 19.98 -17.11 -29.06
N ASP A 78 19.02 -17.87 -29.57
CA ASP A 78 17.68 -17.36 -29.83
C ASP A 78 16.73 -17.74 -28.70
N SER A 79 15.75 -16.90 -28.42
CA SER A 79 14.79 -17.15 -27.35
C SER A 79 13.84 -18.28 -27.74
N VAL A 80 13.49 -19.12 -26.77
CA VAL A 80 12.42 -20.11 -26.92
C VAL A 80 11.68 -20.24 -25.61
N THR A 81 10.37 -20.42 -25.66
CA THR A 81 9.56 -20.62 -24.48
C THR A 81 9.34 -22.10 -24.19
N LEU A 82 9.19 -22.46 -22.92
CA LEU A 82 8.78 -23.81 -22.54
C LEU A 82 7.45 -24.23 -23.19
N ARG A 83 6.56 -23.26 -23.43
CA ARG A 83 5.31 -23.46 -24.17
C ARG A 83 5.55 -23.91 -25.62
N GLU A 84 6.48 -23.27 -26.33
CA GLU A 84 6.82 -23.64 -27.71
C GLU A 84 7.45 -25.04 -27.80
N LEU A 85 8.17 -25.44 -26.76
CA LEU A 85 8.68 -26.82 -26.61
C LEU A 85 7.59 -27.81 -26.12
N GLY A 86 6.36 -27.37 -25.90
CA GLY A 86 5.23 -28.24 -25.54
C GLY A 86 5.03 -28.48 -24.04
N LEU A 87 5.66 -27.69 -23.16
CA LEU A 87 5.38 -27.78 -21.72
C LEU A 87 3.97 -27.27 -21.40
N HIS A 88 3.19 -28.12 -20.75
CA HIS A 88 1.91 -27.77 -20.15
C HIS A 88 2.04 -27.70 -18.62
N VAL A 89 1.60 -26.60 -18.03
CA VAL A 89 1.53 -26.46 -16.57
C VAL A 89 0.20 -27.05 -16.12
N SER A 90 0.25 -28.19 -15.43
CA SER A 90 -0.97 -28.85 -14.91
C SER A 90 -1.26 -28.46 -13.46
N LEU A 91 -2.50 -28.07 -13.18
CA LEU A 91 -2.95 -27.62 -11.86
C LEU A 91 -3.82 -28.67 -11.17
N GLY A 92 -4.02 -28.49 -9.87
CA GLY A 92 -4.96 -29.29 -9.07
C GLY A 92 -4.46 -30.67 -8.64
N HIS A 93 -3.25 -31.08 -9.06
CA HIS A 93 -2.63 -32.35 -8.70
C HIS A 93 -1.23 -32.15 -8.12
N LYS A 94 -0.66 -33.19 -7.48
CA LYS A 94 0.73 -33.11 -7.00
C LYS A 94 1.69 -33.09 -8.18
N SER A 95 2.89 -32.57 -7.95
CA SER A 95 3.94 -32.53 -8.98
C SER A 95 4.24 -33.93 -9.50
N GLY A 96 4.08 -34.13 -10.82
CA GLY A 96 4.29 -35.41 -11.51
C GLY A 96 3.04 -36.24 -11.74
N GLU A 97 1.91 -35.93 -11.09
CA GLU A 97 0.63 -36.58 -11.36
C GLU A 97 -0.04 -36.00 -12.61
N ARG A 98 -0.68 -36.86 -13.40
CA ARG A 98 -1.48 -36.44 -14.57
C ARG A 98 -2.94 -36.32 -14.17
N CYS A 99 -3.57 -35.23 -14.59
CA CYS A 99 -5.01 -35.07 -14.46
C CYS A 99 -5.72 -36.03 -15.43
N SER A 100 -6.75 -36.75 -14.97
CA SER A 100 -7.59 -37.59 -15.83
C SER A 100 -8.59 -36.79 -16.67
N ASN A 101 -8.90 -35.56 -16.26
CA ASN A 101 -9.82 -34.66 -16.96
C ASN A 101 -9.26 -33.22 -16.99
N PRO A 102 -8.20 -32.95 -17.75
CA PRO A 102 -7.63 -31.61 -17.84
C PRO A 102 -8.53 -30.68 -18.64
N LEU A 103 -8.76 -29.48 -18.12
CA LEU A 103 -9.42 -28.37 -18.80
C LEU A 103 -8.38 -27.34 -19.22
N LYS A 104 -8.15 -27.22 -20.53
CA LYS A 104 -7.22 -26.23 -21.08
C LYS A 104 -7.65 -24.80 -20.75
N ALA A 105 -6.67 -23.94 -20.51
CA ALA A 105 -6.89 -22.50 -20.46
C ALA A 105 -7.45 -21.98 -21.79
N TYR A 106 -8.11 -20.82 -21.73
CA TYR A 106 -8.72 -20.20 -22.91
C TYR A 106 -7.67 -20.01 -24.01
N THR A 107 -7.97 -20.47 -25.22
CA THR A 107 -7.07 -20.40 -26.39
C THR A 107 -5.67 -21.01 -26.17
N ASP A 108 -5.54 -21.98 -25.26
CA ASP A 108 -4.27 -22.66 -24.93
C ASP A 108 -3.12 -21.67 -24.61
N THR A 109 -3.50 -20.54 -24.00
CA THR A 109 -2.60 -19.46 -23.61
C THR A 109 -3.02 -18.89 -22.26
N PHE A 110 -2.05 -18.72 -21.37
CA PHE A 110 -2.23 -18.09 -20.08
C PHE A 110 -1.04 -17.19 -19.78
N VAL A 111 -1.30 -15.99 -19.29
CA VAL A 111 -0.23 -15.03 -18.99
C VAL A 111 0.14 -15.09 -17.52
N VAL A 112 1.43 -15.24 -17.23
CA VAL A 112 1.96 -15.20 -15.86
C VAL A 112 2.98 -14.08 -15.75
N ILE A 113 2.70 -13.12 -14.88
CA ILE A 113 3.62 -12.04 -14.53
C ILE A 113 4.47 -12.51 -13.36
N ASP A 114 5.78 -12.51 -13.56
CA ASP A 114 6.74 -13.05 -12.61
C ASP A 114 7.97 -12.12 -12.46
N ILE A 115 8.82 -12.38 -11.48
CA ILE A 115 10.06 -11.62 -11.26
C ILE A 115 11.05 -11.77 -12.44
N LEU A 116 10.94 -12.86 -13.20
CA LEU A 116 11.75 -13.12 -14.38
C LEU A 116 11.20 -12.47 -15.66
N GLY A 117 9.98 -11.92 -15.61
CA GLY A 117 9.34 -11.26 -16.75
C GLY A 117 7.86 -11.64 -16.91
N ILE A 118 7.36 -11.46 -18.13
CA ILE A 118 5.98 -11.76 -18.50
C ILE A 118 5.98 -12.99 -19.40
N HIS A 119 5.38 -14.08 -18.92
CA HIS A 119 5.42 -15.38 -19.59
C HIS A 119 4.06 -15.72 -20.20
N VAL A 120 4.08 -16.29 -21.40
CA VAL A 120 2.90 -16.94 -22.00
C VAL A 120 3.10 -18.44 -21.91
N VAL A 121 2.25 -19.12 -21.15
CA VAL A 121 2.33 -20.57 -20.89
C VAL A 121 1.11 -21.31 -21.40
N SER A 122 1.25 -22.60 -21.68
CA SER A 122 0.13 -23.53 -21.78
C SER A 122 -0.23 -24.01 -20.37
N LEU A 123 -1.51 -23.93 -20.01
CA LEU A 123 -2.00 -24.21 -18.66
C LEU A 123 -3.21 -25.12 -18.72
N ASP A 124 -3.18 -26.20 -17.95
CA ASP A 124 -4.27 -27.15 -17.80
C ASP A 124 -4.81 -27.09 -16.37
N PHE A 125 -6.07 -26.68 -16.21
CA PHE A 125 -6.78 -26.78 -14.95
C PHE A 125 -7.24 -28.22 -14.72
N CYS A 126 -7.33 -28.64 -13.46
CA CYS A 126 -8.03 -29.86 -13.11
C CYS A 126 -9.54 -29.62 -13.21
N ASN A 127 -10.25 -30.51 -13.92
CA ASN A 127 -11.71 -30.52 -13.99
C ASN A 127 -12.28 -31.89 -13.55
N CYS A 128 -11.56 -32.59 -12.68
CA CYS A 128 -12.09 -33.77 -11.99
C CYS A 128 -13.25 -33.38 -11.06
N GLU A 129 -14.11 -34.33 -10.71
CA GLU A 129 -15.31 -34.08 -9.89
C GLU A 129 -15.00 -33.43 -8.54
N THR A 130 -13.89 -33.82 -7.90
CA THR A 130 -13.43 -33.28 -6.61
C THR A 130 -12.48 -32.09 -6.76
N SER A 131 -12.42 -31.46 -7.95
CA SER A 131 -11.50 -30.34 -8.20
C SER A 131 -11.98 -29.07 -7.51
N GLU A 132 -11.02 -28.25 -7.07
CA GLU A 132 -11.32 -26.91 -6.58
C GLU A 132 -11.65 -25.97 -7.74
N SER A 133 -12.20 -24.78 -7.44
CA SER A 133 -12.37 -23.74 -8.45
C SER A 133 -11.05 -23.36 -9.13
N LEU A 134 -11.13 -22.89 -10.38
CA LEU A 134 -9.96 -22.45 -11.17
C LEU A 134 -9.08 -21.44 -10.41
N THR A 135 -9.72 -20.53 -9.67
CA THR A 135 -9.05 -19.52 -8.83
C THR A 135 -8.30 -20.15 -7.66
N GLN A 136 -8.91 -21.10 -6.94
CA GLN A 136 -8.23 -21.80 -5.85
C GLN A 136 -7.05 -22.63 -6.35
N GLN A 137 -7.16 -23.27 -7.52
CA GLN A 137 -6.07 -24.02 -8.13
C GLN A 137 -4.84 -23.11 -8.40
N LEU A 138 -5.06 -21.92 -8.96
CA LEU A 138 -4.01 -20.90 -9.14
C LEU A 138 -3.42 -20.43 -7.80
N LEU A 139 -4.27 -20.12 -6.82
CA LEU A 139 -3.80 -19.68 -5.50
C LEU A 139 -2.98 -20.77 -4.80
N ARG A 140 -3.33 -22.06 -4.95
CA ARG A 140 -2.60 -23.20 -4.36
C ARG A 140 -1.19 -23.36 -4.96
N MET A 141 -1.01 -23.05 -6.24
CA MET A 141 0.33 -23.01 -6.87
C MET A 141 1.05 -21.66 -6.68
N SER A 142 0.53 -20.78 -5.81
CA SER A 142 1.08 -19.43 -5.55
C SER A 142 1.02 -18.48 -6.75
N TRP A 143 0.01 -18.63 -7.61
CA TRP A 143 -0.31 -17.70 -8.70
C TRP A 143 -1.60 -16.95 -8.35
N PHE A 144 -1.49 -15.64 -8.16
CA PHE A 144 -2.60 -14.77 -7.83
C PHE A 144 -3.34 -14.37 -9.12
N PRO A 145 -4.61 -14.74 -9.31
CA PRO A 145 -5.31 -14.44 -10.56
C PRO A 145 -5.75 -12.97 -10.65
N ALA A 146 -5.71 -12.40 -11.86
CA ALA A 146 -6.19 -11.06 -12.15
C ALA A 146 -7.72 -10.94 -12.12
N THR A 147 -8.44 -12.05 -12.32
CA THR A 147 -9.90 -12.13 -12.23
C THR A 147 -10.31 -13.40 -11.48
N PRO A 148 -11.35 -13.34 -10.63
CA PRO A 148 -11.79 -14.51 -9.86
C PRO A 148 -12.62 -15.50 -10.70
N THR A 149 -13.15 -15.05 -11.84
CA THR A 149 -13.91 -15.87 -12.79
C THR A 149 -13.13 -15.97 -14.09
N ARG A 150 -12.96 -17.20 -14.60
CA ARG A 150 -12.27 -17.52 -15.87
C ARG A 150 -10.94 -16.76 -16.03
N PRO A 151 -9.98 -16.95 -15.10
CA PRO A 151 -8.70 -16.24 -15.14
C PRO A 151 -7.95 -16.50 -16.45
N ARG A 152 -7.30 -15.45 -16.97
CA ARG A 152 -6.41 -15.51 -18.15
C ARG A 152 -5.01 -14.99 -17.86
N THR A 153 -4.87 -14.28 -16.75
CA THR A 153 -3.63 -13.67 -16.29
C THR A 153 -3.50 -13.93 -14.79
N ALA A 154 -2.29 -14.23 -14.33
CA ALA A 154 -1.95 -14.26 -12.91
C ALA A 154 -0.60 -13.59 -12.67
N ALA A 155 -0.35 -13.14 -11.44
CA ALA A 155 0.96 -12.76 -10.96
C ALA A 155 1.44 -13.76 -9.92
N THR A 156 2.72 -14.11 -9.91
CA THR A 156 3.25 -15.00 -8.87
C THR A 156 3.24 -14.30 -7.50
N PHE A 157 3.06 -15.06 -6.42
CA PHE A 157 3.11 -14.50 -5.06
C PHE A 157 4.47 -13.86 -4.78
N ARG A 158 5.56 -14.45 -5.29
CA ARG A 158 6.92 -13.90 -5.16
C ARG A 158 7.04 -12.52 -5.81
N LEU A 159 6.43 -12.31 -6.98
CA LEU A 159 6.40 -11.00 -7.63
C LEU A 159 5.62 -9.98 -6.81
N LEU A 160 4.42 -10.34 -6.34
CA LEU A 160 3.59 -9.44 -5.55
C LEU A 160 4.24 -9.09 -4.20
N GLU A 161 4.97 -10.02 -3.59
CA GLU A 161 5.74 -9.78 -2.37
C GLU A 161 6.93 -8.85 -2.62
N GLN A 162 7.73 -9.09 -3.67
CA GLN A 162 8.84 -8.23 -4.05
C GLN A 162 8.36 -6.82 -4.38
N PHE A 163 7.32 -6.69 -5.20
CA PHE A 163 6.74 -5.39 -5.54
C PHE A 163 6.24 -4.66 -4.29
N HIS A 164 5.54 -5.37 -3.38
CA HIS A 164 5.06 -4.78 -2.14
C HIS A 164 6.24 -4.24 -1.31
N LEU A 165 7.30 -5.02 -1.11
CA LEU A 165 8.48 -4.60 -0.35
C LEU A 165 9.16 -3.39 -0.99
N VAL A 166 9.50 -3.47 -2.28
CA VAL A 166 10.21 -2.39 -2.99
C VAL A 166 9.36 -1.12 -3.03
N SER A 167 8.06 -1.22 -3.23
CA SER A 167 7.16 -0.06 -3.22
C SER A 167 7.12 0.68 -1.87
N LEU A 168 7.38 -0.01 -0.76
CA LEU A 168 7.45 0.60 0.57
C LEU A 168 8.84 1.21 0.84
N GLU A 169 9.91 0.57 0.36
CA GLU A 169 11.28 1.02 0.60
C GLU A 169 11.70 2.19 -0.32
N SER A 170 11.45 2.07 -1.62
CA SER A 170 11.95 3.02 -2.62
C SER A 170 10.89 3.97 -3.17
N LYS A 171 9.63 3.82 -2.75
CA LYS A 171 8.48 4.56 -3.30
C LYS A 171 8.35 4.44 -4.82
N ILE A 172 8.83 3.33 -5.40
CA ILE A 172 8.78 3.09 -6.86
C ILE A 172 7.34 3.15 -7.39
N LEU A 173 7.16 3.75 -8.55
CA LEU A 173 5.87 3.76 -9.23
C LEU A 173 5.58 2.37 -9.81
N VAL A 174 4.32 1.94 -9.73
CA VAL A 174 3.89 0.65 -10.29
C VAL A 174 4.22 0.57 -11.78
N TYR A 175 4.08 1.69 -12.48
CA TYR A 175 4.38 1.84 -13.90
C TYR A 175 5.84 1.53 -14.22
N GLU A 176 6.78 2.05 -13.43
CA GLU A 176 8.22 1.84 -13.64
C GLU A 176 8.60 0.39 -13.34
N PHE A 177 8.07 -0.17 -12.24
CA PHE A 177 8.30 -1.57 -11.89
C PHE A 177 7.78 -2.52 -12.98
N TYR A 178 6.54 -2.30 -13.45
CA TYR A 178 5.96 -3.10 -14.52
C TYR A 178 6.73 -2.99 -15.84
N ASN A 179 7.16 -1.77 -16.22
CA ASN A 179 7.96 -1.59 -17.43
C ASN A 179 9.33 -2.25 -17.35
N ALA A 180 9.94 -2.30 -16.16
CA ALA A 180 11.17 -3.07 -15.96
C ALA A 180 10.93 -4.57 -16.24
N LEU A 181 9.83 -5.15 -15.75
CA LEU A 181 9.47 -6.53 -16.06
C LEU A 181 9.21 -6.75 -17.56
N SER A 182 8.55 -5.82 -18.23
CA SER A 182 8.34 -5.90 -19.67
C SER A 182 9.66 -5.85 -20.45
N ARG A 183 10.62 -5.04 -19.98
CA ARG A 183 11.96 -4.92 -20.59
C ARG A 183 12.86 -6.12 -20.32
N LEU A 184 12.61 -6.90 -19.26
CA LEU A 184 13.27 -8.19 -19.05
C LEU A 184 12.92 -9.21 -20.13
N VAL A 185 11.74 -9.08 -20.75
CA VAL A 185 11.32 -9.92 -21.89
C VAL A 185 11.92 -9.39 -23.18
N ASP A 186 11.77 -8.09 -23.45
CA ASP A 186 12.41 -7.44 -24.58
C ASP A 186 12.71 -5.97 -24.26
N ASN A 187 13.99 -5.62 -24.23
CA ASN A 187 14.46 -4.24 -24.02
C ASN A 187 14.73 -3.50 -25.34
N THR A 188 14.62 -4.18 -26.48
CA THR A 188 14.86 -3.58 -27.80
C THR A 188 13.63 -2.88 -28.38
N GLY A 189 12.43 -3.31 -27.94
CA GLY A 189 11.15 -2.83 -28.46
C GLY A 189 10.75 -3.47 -29.79
N LEU A 190 11.48 -4.49 -30.24
CA LEU A 190 11.21 -5.25 -31.46
C LEU A 190 10.05 -6.24 -31.26
N ILE A 191 9.86 -6.73 -30.04
CA ILE A 191 8.81 -7.67 -29.68
C ILE A 191 7.68 -6.92 -29.00
N LYS A 192 6.49 -6.99 -29.61
CA LYS A 192 5.29 -6.38 -29.03
C LYS A 192 4.75 -7.24 -27.88
N VAL A 193 5.21 -6.96 -26.67
CA VAL A 193 4.63 -7.55 -25.45
C VAL A 193 3.27 -6.93 -25.17
N LYS A 194 2.24 -7.76 -24.97
CA LYS A 194 0.90 -7.28 -24.61
C LYS A 194 0.95 -6.63 -23.22
N ASN A 195 0.34 -5.45 -23.10
CA ASN A 195 0.27 -4.74 -21.82
C ASN A 195 -0.78 -5.38 -20.89
N HIS A 196 -0.33 -5.71 -19.68
CA HIS A 196 -1.11 -6.27 -18.57
C HIS A 196 -0.95 -5.44 -17.27
N TYR A 197 -0.62 -4.16 -17.42
CA TYR A 197 -0.41 -3.23 -16.31
C TYR A 197 -1.64 -3.09 -15.40
N GLU A 198 -2.84 -2.99 -15.99
CA GLU A 198 -4.10 -2.84 -15.24
C GLU A 198 -4.41 -4.10 -14.41
N GLU A 199 -4.18 -5.28 -14.99
CA GLU A 199 -4.28 -6.56 -14.28
C GLU A 199 -3.29 -6.61 -13.11
N PHE A 200 -2.04 -6.20 -13.32
CA PHE A 200 -1.02 -6.15 -12.27
C PHE A 200 -1.40 -5.18 -11.14
N MET A 201 -1.85 -3.96 -11.48
CA MET A 201 -2.33 -2.97 -10.52
C MET A 201 -3.46 -3.52 -9.65
N ARG A 202 -4.43 -4.21 -10.27
CA ARG A 202 -5.54 -4.84 -9.55
C ARG A 202 -5.05 -5.91 -8.57
N MET A 203 -4.20 -6.82 -9.03
CA MET A 203 -3.64 -7.88 -8.19
C MET A 203 -2.81 -7.31 -7.04
N ALA A 204 -1.99 -6.29 -7.28
CA ALA A 204 -1.22 -5.60 -6.25
C ALA A 204 -2.11 -4.95 -5.19
N ARG A 205 -3.21 -4.31 -5.59
CA ARG A 205 -4.21 -3.72 -4.68
C ARG A 205 -4.86 -4.80 -3.80
N GLN A 206 -5.32 -5.89 -4.42
CA GLN A 206 -5.95 -7.02 -3.72
C GLN A 206 -4.96 -7.73 -2.78
N TRP A 207 -3.71 -7.91 -3.20
CA TRP A 207 -2.64 -8.47 -2.40
C TRP A 207 -2.36 -7.65 -1.13
N ARG A 208 -2.23 -6.33 -1.26
CA ARG A 208 -2.03 -5.43 -0.10
C ARG A 208 -3.18 -5.52 0.89
N HIS A 209 -4.42 -5.58 0.40
CA HIS A 209 -5.59 -5.78 1.24
C HIS A 209 -5.54 -7.12 1.98
N LEU A 210 -5.25 -8.22 1.29
CA LEU A 210 -5.13 -9.55 1.91
C LEU A 210 -3.99 -9.61 2.93
N LYS A 211 -2.84 -8.97 2.68
CA LYS A 211 -1.74 -8.87 3.65
C LYS A 211 -2.15 -8.07 4.88
N MET A 212 -2.93 -7.00 4.73
CA MET A 212 -3.46 -6.22 5.86
C MET A 212 -4.37 -7.08 6.74
N VAL A 213 -5.38 -7.73 6.17
CA VAL A 213 -6.36 -8.52 6.96
C VAL A 213 -5.74 -9.80 7.53
N LYS A 214 -4.76 -10.40 6.83
CA LYS A 214 -3.93 -11.49 7.37
C LYS A 214 -3.12 -11.04 8.59
N ARG A 215 -2.48 -9.87 8.52
CA ARG A 215 -1.72 -9.30 9.67
C ARG A 215 -2.63 -8.92 10.83
N GLY A 216 -3.85 -8.47 10.54
CA GLY A 216 -4.88 -8.22 11.55
C GLY A 216 -5.50 -9.49 12.16
N GLY A 217 -5.03 -10.69 11.79
CA GLY A 217 -5.55 -11.95 12.34
C GLY A 217 -6.96 -12.32 11.88
N ARG A 218 -7.52 -11.61 10.90
CA ARG A 218 -8.94 -11.73 10.50
C ARG A 218 -9.29 -13.08 9.87
N ALA A 219 -8.29 -13.84 9.42
CA ALA A 219 -8.47 -15.20 8.91
C ALA A 219 -8.95 -16.20 9.99
N TYR A 220 -8.79 -15.87 11.28
CA TYR A 220 -9.19 -16.72 12.40
C TYR A 220 -10.44 -16.22 13.12
N ASP A 221 -11.04 -15.11 12.67
CA ASP A 221 -12.29 -14.63 13.26
C ASP A 221 -13.45 -15.52 12.78
N PRO A 222 -14.20 -16.17 13.68
CA PRO A 222 -15.30 -17.06 13.32
C PRO A 222 -16.46 -16.35 12.60
N LEU A 223 -16.60 -15.02 12.75
CA LEU A 223 -17.61 -14.23 12.05
C LEU A 223 -17.15 -13.81 10.64
N GLY A 224 -15.91 -14.15 10.27
CA GLY A 224 -15.33 -13.89 8.96
C GLY A 224 -14.88 -12.45 8.74
N LEU A 225 -14.56 -12.14 7.48
CA LEU A 225 -13.92 -10.88 7.12
C LEU A 225 -14.83 -9.66 7.27
N GLU A 226 -16.12 -9.79 6.96
CA GLU A 226 -17.08 -8.68 7.04
C GLU A 226 -17.35 -8.21 8.49
N ALA A 227 -17.03 -9.04 9.49
CA ALA A 227 -17.10 -8.68 10.89
C ALA A 227 -15.94 -7.79 11.36
N THR A 228 -14.96 -7.49 10.48
CA THR A 228 -13.83 -6.62 10.82
C THR A 228 -14.33 -5.23 11.20
N GLY A 229 -14.07 -4.85 12.44
CA GLY A 229 -14.45 -3.55 12.98
C GLY A 229 -13.62 -2.39 12.41
N GLU A 230 -14.12 -1.17 12.63
CA GLU A 230 -13.38 0.04 12.31
C GLU A 230 -12.03 0.05 13.07
N GLY A 231 -10.93 0.30 12.34
CA GLY A 231 -9.60 0.42 12.92
C GLY A 231 -8.90 -0.89 13.34
N GLU A 232 -9.55 -2.06 13.28
CA GLU A 232 -9.01 -3.32 13.83
C GLU A 232 -7.72 -3.82 13.15
N CYS A 233 -7.52 -3.50 11.87
CA CYS A 233 -6.31 -3.85 11.12
C CYS A 233 -5.19 -2.80 11.25
N THR A 234 -5.33 -1.81 12.13
CA THR A 234 -4.34 -0.74 12.32
C THR A 234 -3.12 -1.24 13.10
N ILE A 235 -1.92 -0.91 12.64
CA ILE A 235 -0.71 -1.03 13.46
C ILE A 235 -0.63 0.21 14.35
N ILE A 236 -1.06 0.06 15.60
CA ILE A 236 -1.04 1.14 16.58
C ILE A 236 0.36 1.40 17.13
N CYS A 237 0.62 2.64 17.53
CA CYS A 237 1.89 3.02 18.15
C CYS A 237 2.11 2.26 19.47
N PRO A 238 3.20 1.48 19.61
CA PRO A 238 3.47 0.69 20.82
C PRO A 238 3.63 1.54 22.10
N ALA A 239 4.01 2.81 21.94
CA ALA A 239 4.25 3.74 23.05
C ALA A 239 3.08 4.68 23.34
N CYS A 240 2.02 4.67 22.51
CA CYS A 240 0.79 5.38 22.86
C CYS A 240 0.09 4.66 24.03
N PRO A 241 -0.63 5.39 24.89
CA PRO A 241 -1.34 4.81 26.03
C PRO A 241 -2.37 3.77 25.59
N GLN A 242 -2.24 2.54 26.10
CA GLN A 242 -3.10 1.38 25.84
C GLN A 242 -3.43 0.65 27.16
N PRO A 243 -4.61 0.88 27.75
CA PRO A 243 -5.04 0.18 28.96
C PRO A 243 -4.99 -1.34 28.78
N GLY A 244 -4.56 -2.05 29.83
CA GLY A 244 -4.41 -3.51 29.82
C GLY A 244 -3.25 -4.05 28.97
N ARG A 245 -2.46 -3.17 28.31
CA ARG A 245 -1.28 -3.57 27.53
C ARG A 245 0.01 -2.92 28.03
N ASN A 246 0.07 -1.60 28.02
CA ASN A 246 1.30 -0.85 28.36
C ASN A 246 1.08 0.24 29.43
N LEU A 247 -0.09 0.24 30.08
CA LEU A 247 -0.40 1.12 31.20
C LEU A 247 -0.56 0.30 32.49
N PRO A 248 -0.10 0.82 33.64
CA PRO A 248 -0.37 0.20 34.94
C PRO A 248 -1.87 0.27 35.26
N GLY A 249 -2.41 -0.70 36.00
CA GLY A 249 -3.86 -0.78 36.27
C GLY A 249 -4.45 0.45 36.98
N ASN A 250 -3.63 1.17 37.75
CA ASN A 250 -3.99 2.38 38.49
C ASN A 250 -3.57 3.68 37.77
N PHE A 251 -3.36 3.65 36.45
CA PHE A 251 -2.91 4.84 35.71
C PHE A 251 -3.89 6.03 35.81
N LEU A 252 -5.17 5.77 36.05
CA LEU A 252 -6.21 6.79 36.25
C LEU A 252 -6.09 7.52 37.60
N ASP A 253 -5.47 6.89 38.60
CA ASP A 253 -5.28 7.46 39.95
C ASP A 253 -4.07 8.41 40.00
N ALA A 254 -3.36 8.58 38.88
CA ALA A 254 -2.18 9.42 38.81
C ALA A 254 -2.53 10.87 39.16
N PRO A 255 -1.81 11.52 40.11
CA PRO A 255 -2.09 12.90 40.49
C PRO A 255 -2.10 13.82 39.26
N PRO A 256 -3.19 14.58 39.04
CA PRO A 256 -3.27 15.52 37.93
C PRO A 256 -2.11 16.53 37.98
N GLY A 257 -1.35 16.64 36.89
CA GLY A 257 -0.29 17.65 36.76
C GLY A 257 1.09 17.23 37.25
N GLU A 258 1.23 16.18 38.07
CA GLU A 258 2.54 15.70 38.54
C GLU A 258 3.06 14.52 37.72
N CYS A 259 2.21 13.51 37.46
CA CYS A 259 2.60 12.28 36.76
C CYS A 259 1.63 11.84 35.65
N SER A 260 0.44 12.45 35.55
CA SER A 260 -0.57 12.10 34.52
C SER A 260 -0.06 12.31 33.08
N TRP A 261 0.95 13.16 32.89
CA TRP A 261 1.61 13.40 31.60
C TRP A 261 2.27 12.14 31.01
N LYS A 262 2.68 11.19 31.86
CA LYS A 262 3.26 9.90 31.45
C LYS A 262 2.29 9.06 30.62
N TYR A 263 0.99 9.21 30.88
CA TYR A 263 -0.08 8.44 30.26
C TYR A 263 -0.84 9.26 29.20
N SER A 264 -0.33 10.42 28.81
CA SER A 264 -0.98 11.28 27.84
C SER A 264 -0.82 10.78 26.40
N LEU A 265 -1.86 10.97 25.61
CA LEU A 265 -1.81 10.81 24.16
C LEU A 265 -1.34 12.12 23.52
N TYR A 266 -0.47 12.00 22.52
CA TYR A 266 0.07 13.13 21.75
C TYR A 266 -0.34 12.98 20.29
N LEU A 267 -1.16 13.90 19.82
CA LEU A 267 -1.74 13.90 18.48
C LEU A 267 -1.28 15.12 17.69
N ALA A 268 -0.95 14.92 16.42
CA ALA A 268 -0.82 15.99 15.45
C ALA A 268 -1.92 15.85 14.41
N ILE A 269 -2.45 17.00 14.02
CA ILE A 269 -3.46 17.13 12.98
C ILE A 269 -2.78 17.83 11.81
N ASP A 270 -2.81 17.21 10.63
CA ASP A 270 -2.21 17.80 9.44
C ASP A 270 -3.02 17.46 8.18
N VAL A 271 -2.87 18.29 7.15
CA VAL A 271 -3.65 18.22 5.92
C VAL A 271 -2.75 18.33 4.69
N ASN A 272 -2.75 17.31 3.84
CA ASN A 272 -2.03 17.29 2.58
C ASN A 272 -2.94 17.70 1.41
N PHE A 273 -2.74 18.90 0.86
CA PHE A 273 -3.48 19.42 -0.31
C PHE A 273 -2.93 18.99 -1.67
N ARG A 274 -1.80 18.29 -1.70
CA ARG A 274 -1.16 17.80 -2.94
C ARG A 274 -1.71 16.45 -3.35
N LEU A 275 -2.13 15.62 -2.39
CA LEU A 275 -2.73 14.32 -2.64
C LEU A 275 -4.20 14.46 -3.08
N LYS A 276 -4.39 14.68 -4.39
CA LYS A 276 -5.71 14.93 -4.98
C LYS A 276 -6.23 13.70 -5.72
N ARG A 277 -7.51 13.38 -5.56
CA ARG A 277 -8.20 12.32 -6.32
C ARG A 277 -9.03 12.94 -7.44
N LYS A 278 -8.74 12.58 -8.69
CA LYS A 278 -9.56 13.01 -9.85
C LYS A 278 -10.92 12.30 -9.84
N ASN A 279 -11.96 12.98 -10.31
CA ASN A 279 -13.30 12.41 -10.45
C ASN A 279 -13.41 11.61 -11.76
N VAL A 280 -12.77 10.44 -11.81
CA VAL A 280 -12.65 9.60 -13.03
C VAL A 280 -13.31 8.22 -12.90
N SER A 281 -13.69 7.83 -11.67
CA SER A 281 -14.34 6.54 -11.38
C SER A 281 -15.42 6.72 -10.31
N LYS A 282 -16.19 5.66 -10.07
CA LYS A 282 -17.25 5.59 -9.06
C LYS A 282 -17.12 4.30 -8.26
N ASP A 283 -17.60 4.31 -7.02
CA ASP A 283 -17.52 3.17 -6.09
C ASP A 283 -18.17 1.89 -6.64
N SER A 284 -19.22 2.02 -7.48
CA SER A 284 -19.85 0.86 -8.14
C SER A 284 -18.95 0.11 -9.13
N VAL A 285 -17.85 0.73 -9.58
CA VAL A 285 -16.89 0.15 -10.54
C VAL A 285 -15.57 -0.18 -9.86
N ASP A 286 -15.10 0.68 -8.95
CA ASP A 286 -13.85 0.52 -8.21
C ASP A 286 -14.08 0.76 -6.71
N PRO A 287 -14.73 -0.19 -6.00
CA PRO A 287 -15.09 -0.01 -4.61
C PRO A 287 -13.88 -0.07 -3.69
N SER A 288 -13.97 0.56 -2.53
CA SER A 288 -13.02 0.29 -1.44
C SER A 288 -13.14 -1.17 -0.96
N PHE A 289 -12.01 -1.85 -0.78
CA PHE A 289 -11.99 -3.20 -0.17
C PHE A 289 -12.19 -3.16 1.35
N SER A 290 -12.02 -2.00 1.98
CA SER A 290 -12.09 -1.83 3.42
C SER A 290 -13.12 -0.76 3.77
N LYS A 291 -13.99 -1.08 4.74
CA LYS A 291 -15.02 -0.18 5.26
C LYS A 291 -14.54 0.46 6.57
N GLY A 292 -13.40 1.14 6.51
CA GLY A 292 -12.76 1.76 7.67
C GLY A 292 -11.96 0.80 8.56
N TRP A 293 -11.53 -0.35 8.06
CA TRP A 293 -10.88 -1.41 8.86
C TRP A 293 -9.48 -1.06 9.38
N ALA A 294 -8.87 0.04 8.92
CA ALA A 294 -7.51 0.44 9.30
C ALA A 294 -7.42 1.97 9.51
N TYR A 295 -6.52 2.64 8.79
CA TYR A 295 -6.24 4.07 8.99
C TYR A 295 -7.32 5.00 8.45
N PHE A 296 -7.95 4.66 7.32
CA PHE A 296 -9.01 5.48 6.75
C PHE A 296 -10.33 5.28 7.50
N VAL A 297 -11.12 6.36 7.63
CA VAL A 297 -12.51 6.28 8.12
C VAL A 297 -13.42 5.51 7.16
N GLU A 298 -14.56 5.01 7.66
CA GLU A 298 -15.59 4.44 6.78
C GLU A 298 -16.24 5.55 5.94
N GLU A 299 -16.06 5.47 4.62
CA GLU A 299 -16.39 6.54 3.68
C GLU A 299 -17.90 6.87 3.70
N SER A 300 -18.77 5.87 3.77
CA SER A 300 -20.23 6.09 3.71
C SER A 300 -20.74 6.89 4.90
N ARG A 301 -20.32 6.52 6.12
CA ARG A 301 -20.64 7.21 7.39
C ARG A 301 -20.05 8.60 7.42
N TYR A 302 -18.79 8.73 6.97
CA TYR A 302 -18.11 10.01 6.90
C TYR A 302 -18.82 10.99 5.95
N MET A 303 -19.18 10.54 4.74
CA MET A 303 -19.92 11.34 3.77
C MET A 303 -21.33 11.68 4.24
N TYR A 304 -22.04 10.72 4.87
CA TYR A 304 -23.36 10.96 5.43
C TYR A 304 -23.33 12.03 6.52
N TRP A 305 -22.36 11.96 7.42
CA TRP A 305 -22.16 12.99 8.44
C TRP A 305 -21.88 14.35 7.80
N PHE A 306 -21.00 14.40 6.80
CA PHE A 306 -20.67 15.64 6.09
C PHE A 306 -21.90 16.28 5.42
N VAL A 307 -22.78 15.48 4.81
CA VAL A 307 -24.05 15.98 4.25
C VAL A 307 -24.96 16.55 5.35
N ARG A 308 -25.06 15.86 6.50
CA ARG A 308 -25.88 16.32 7.64
C ARG A 308 -25.41 17.64 8.23
N ILE A 309 -24.11 17.87 8.32
CA ILE A 309 -23.56 19.10 8.89
C ILE A 309 -23.47 20.25 7.88
N SER A 310 -23.70 19.97 6.59
CA SER A 310 -23.63 20.94 5.50
C SER A 310 -24.39 22.26 5.76
N PRO A 311 -25.61 22.26 6.33
CA PRO A 311 -26.34 23.50 6.65
C PRO A 311 -25.62 24.40 7.66
N TYR A 312 -24.84 23.81 8.58
CA TYR A 312 -24.10 24.50 9.63
C TYR A 312 -22.73 25.02 9.15
N LEU A 313 -22.32 24.70 7.91
CA LEU A 313 -21.06 25.19 7.31
C LEU A 313 -21.05 26.71 7.06
N SER A 314 -22.18 27.39 7.21
CA SER A 314 -22.30 28.84 7.03
C SER A 314 -21.88 29.67 8.25
N LEU A 315 -21.66 29.03 9.42
CA LEU A 315 -21.53 29.71 10.72
C LEU A 315 -20.09 29.95 11.21
N THR A 316 -19.06 29.60 10.45
CA THR A 316 -17.67 29.80 10.89
C THR A 316 -17.26 31.27 10.93
N GLN A 317 -16.88 31.74 12.11
CA GLN A 317 -16.39 33.09 12.37
C GLN A 317 -15.08 33.40 11.61
N LYS A 318 -14.89 34.67 11.26
CA LYS A 318 -13.63 35.18 10.65
C LYS A 318 -12.45 34.89 11.57
N SER A 319 -11.31 34.48 10.99
CA SER A 319 -10.08 34.23 11.73
C SER A 319 -9.64 35.49 12.47
N THR A 320 -9.36 35.38 13.77
CA THR A 320 -8.82 36.47 14.60
C THR A 320 -7.29 36.42 14.69
N CYS A 321 -6.63 35.62 13.85
CA CYS A 321 -5.19 35.39 13.82
C CYS A 321 -4.69 35.62 12.38
N SER A 322 -3.37 35.79 12.20
CA SER A 322 -2.70 36.04 10.93
C SER A 322 -3.19 35.10 9.80
N SER A 323 -3.35 35.62 8.59
CA SER A 323 -3.70 34.82 7.41
C SER A 323 -2.51 33.94 6.99
N HIS A 324 -2.62 32.61 7.18
CA HIS A 324 -1.55 31.65 6.85
C HIS A 324 -1.74 30.99 5.48
N ASN A 325 -0.63 30.54 4.88
CA ASN A 325 -0.66 29.76 3.63
C ASN A 325 -1.44 28.45 3.75
N ALA A 326 -1.50 27.81 4.93
CA ALA A 326 -2.34 26.62 5.17
C ALA A 326 -3.84 26.91 4.94
N VAL A 327 -4.29 28.11 5.33
CA VAL A 327 -5.65 28.61 5.09
C VAL A 327 -5.84 29.02 3.63
N ASN A 328 -4.83 29.65 3.02
CA ASN A 328 -4.93 30.18 1.66
C ASN A 328 -4.77 29.12 0.54
N MET A 329 -4.03 28.03 0.78
CA MET A 329 -3.87 26.93 -0.19
C MET A 329 -5.18 26.15 -0.39
N ALA A 330 -6.03 26.12 0.66
CA ALA A 330 -7.40 25.65 0.58
C ALA A 330 -8.18 26.41 -0.52
N ASP A 331 -8.10 27.73 -0.55
CA ASP A 331 -8.92 28.60 -1.41
C ASP A 331 -8.49 28.68 -2.90
N THR A 332 -7.64 27.76 -3.40
CA THR A 332 -7.16 27.80 -4.79
C THR A 332 -8.23 27.38 -5.83
N LYS A 333 -8.41 28.20 -6.87
CA LYS A 333 -9.45 28.09 -7.92
C LYS A 333 -9.36 26.85 -8.84
N VAL A 334 -8.35 25.98 -8.71
CA VAL A 334 -8.02 24.91 -9.67
C VAL A 334 -8.51 23.52 -9.21
N ASN A 335 -9.72 23.45 -8.66
CA ASN A 335 -10.27 22.22 -8.05
C ASN A 335 -11.53 21.72 -8.78
N LYS A 336 -11.63 21.89 -10.10
CA LYS A 336 -12.75 21.37 -10.92
C LYS A 336 -12.39 19.96 -11.39
N GLY A 337 -13.33 19.02 -11.35
CA GLY A 337 -13.11 17.62 -11.77
C GLY A 337 -12.33 16.75 -10.77
N LEU A 338 -12.29 17.15 -9.49
CA LEU A 338 -11.69 16.36 -8.40
C LEU A 338 -12.78 15.75 -7.53
N SER A 339 -12.60 14.51 -7.11
CA SER A 339 -13.42 13.84 -6.10
C SER A 339 -12.93 14.15 -4.68
N ALA A 340 -11.62 14.31 -4.49
CA ALA A 340 -11.02 14.77 -3.23
C ALA A 340 -9.94 15.83 -3.50
N THR A 341 -9.89 16.88 -2.69
CA THR A 341 -8.93 17.99 -2.85
C THR A 341 -7.67 17.87 -2.01
N GLY A 342 -7.59 16.83 -1.21
CA GLY A 342 -6.49 16.55 -0.30
C GLY A 342 -6.87 15.41 0.64
N VAL A 343 -5.98 15.12 1.59
CA VAL A 343 -6.20 14.14 2.66
C VAL A 343 -5.88 14.78 4.00
N GLY A 344 -6.76 14.62 4.97
CA GLY A 344 -6.51 14.96 6.38
C GLY A 344 -6.04 13.73 7.15
N THR A 345 -5.20 13.92 8.16
CA THR A 345 -4.75 12.85 9.05
C THR A 345 -4.66 13.31 10.50
N VAL A 346 -4.76 12.35 11.42
CA VAL A 346 -4.46 12.50 12.85
C VAL A 346 -3.40 11.47 13.23
N ASP A 347 -2.21 11.97 13.58
CA ASP A 347 -1.02 11.14 13.76
C ASP A 347 -0.52 11.18 15.21
N CYS A 348 0.10 10.11 15.67
CA CYS A 348 0.85 10.11 16.91
C CYS A 348 2.14 10.91 16.72
N THR A 349 2.34 12.00 17.47
CA THR A 349 3.52 12.86 17.29
C THR A 349 4.81 12.24 17.81
N ARG A 350 4.71 11.29 18.74
CA ARG A 350 5.90 10.62 19.32
C ARG A 350 6.65 9.75 18.32
N HIS A 351 5.91 9.09 17.40
CA HIS A 351 6.49 8.09 16.50
C HIS A 351 6.00 8.22 15.05
N ASN A 352 5.27 9.29 14.71
CA ASN A 352 4.70 9.55 13.38
C ASN A 352 3.84 8.38 12.85
N MET A 353 3.11 7.73 13.74
CA MET A 353 2.24 6.59 13.41
C MET A 353 0.78 7.05 13.30
N LYS A 354 0.12 6.65 12.22
CA LYS A 354 -1.28 7.00 11.94
C LYS A 354 -2.16 6.23 12.92
N LEU A 355 -3.14 6.89 13.52
CA LEU A 355 -4.08 6.23 14.43
C LEU A 355 -5.20 5.49 13.67
N PRO A 356 -5.94 4.59 14.33
CA PRO A 356 -7.09 3.92 13.70
C PRO A 356 -8.16 4.92 13.30
N THR A 357 -8.68 4.82 12.07
CA THR A 357 -9.70 5.74 11.51
C THR A 357 -9.32 7.22 11.56
N ALA A 358 -8.03 7.53 11.43
CA ALA A 358 -7.51 8.87 11.51
C ALA A 358 -7.39 9.61 10.18
N VAL A 359 -7.56 8.92 9.06
CA VAL A 359 -7.32 9.45 7.72
C VAL A 359 -8.63 9.59 6.96
N GLY A 360 -8.79 10.69 6.22
CA GLY A 360 -9.94 10.85 5.33
C GLY A 360 -9.73 11.86 4.23
N ASP A 361 -10.45 11.63 3.14
CA ASP A 361 -10.47 12.51 1.97
C ASP A 361 -11.13 13.85 2.30
N LEU A 362 -10.51 14.94 1.87
CA LEU A 362 -11.08 16.27 1.99
C LEU A 362 -12.12 16.51 0.91
N GLN A 363 -13.33 16.84 1.34
CA GLN A 363 -14.42 17.19 0.45
C GLN A 363 -14.35 18.66 0.00
N LYS A 364 -14.65 18.89 -1.29
CA LYS A 364 -14.99 20.22 -1.82
C LYS A 364 -16.47 20.25 -2.19
N GLY A 365 -17.17 21.27 -1.71
CA GLY A 365 -18.61 21.46 -1.93
C GLY A 365 -18.97 21.79 -3.38
N GLU A 366 -19.14 20.78 -4.23
CA GLU A 366 -20.00 20.91 -5.43
C GLU A 366 -21.46 20.51 -5.13
N LYS A 367 -21.73 19.82 -4.01
CA LYS A 367 -23.09 19.56 -3.49
C LYS A 367 -23.52 20.48 -2.34
N SER A 368 -22.65 21.40 -1.92
CA SER A 368 -23.02 22.45 -0.98
C SER A 368 -23.53 23.65 -1.79
N PRO A 369 -24.71 24.22 -1.49
CA PRO A 369 -25.03 25.56 -1.98
C PRO A 369 -23.91 26.51 -1.52
N PRO A 370 -23.63 27.60 -2.24
CA PRO A 370 -22.51 28.47 -1.89
C PRO A 370 -22.62 28.91 -0.43
N PRO A 371 -21.54 28.72 0.36
CA PRO A 371 -21.00 29.91 0.98
C PRO A 371 -19.52 30.08 0.65
N ARG A 372 -19.17 31.36 0.59
CA ARG A 372 -17.83 31.87 0.38
C ARG A 372 -16.94 31.45 1.57
N ARG A 373 -16.17 30.34 1.47
CA ARG A 373 -14.82 30.08 2.06
C ARG A 373 -14.54 28.58 2.29
N LEU A 374 -13.41 28.07 1.82
CA LEU A 374 -13.02 26.64 1.95
C LEU A 374 -12.60 26.22 3.36
N THR A 375 -12.30 27.18 4.24
CA THR A 375 -11.86 26.96 5.63
C THR A 375 -12.86 26.23 6.51
N CYS A 376 -14.16 26.33 6.18
CA CYS A 376 -15.20 25.68 6.98
C CYS A 376 -15.21 24.15 6.80
N CYS A 377 -15.16 23.67 5.55
CA CYS A 377 -15.17 22.23 5.27
C CYS A 377 -13.99 21.49 5.89
N GLN A 378 -12.82 22.14 5.97
CA GLN A 378 -11.63 21.57 6.58
C GLN A 378 -11.79 21.33 8.07
N VAL A 379 -12.34 22.31 8.80
CA VAL A 379 -12.57 22.21 10.25
C VAL A 379 -13.41 20.98 10.57
N TYR A 380 -14.49 20.77 9.84
CA TYR A 380 -15.39 19.64 10.06
C TYR A 380 -14.80 18.30 9.59
N ASN A 381 -14.07 18.26 8.48
CA ASN A 381 -13.33 17.05 8.10
C ASN A 381 -12.38 16.65 9.23
N MET A 382 -11.57 17.59 9.74
CA MET A 382 -10.63 17.30 10.83
C MET A 382 -11.33 16.97 12.15
N ASP A 383 -12.48 17.57 12.46
CA ASP A 383 -13.29 17.17 13.61
C ASP A 383 -13.67 15.69 13.50
N TYR A 384 -14.19 15.26 12.36
CA TYR A 384 -14.61 13.86 12.20
C TYR A 384 -13.44 12.89 12.37
N LEU A 385 -12.29 13.19 11.76
CA LEU A 385 -11.09 12.36 11.91
C LEU A 385 -10.58 12.33 13.36
N PHE A 386 -10.60 13.48 14.03
CA PHE A 386 -10.21 13.62 15.43
C PHE A 386 -11.12 12.80 16.36
N PHE A 387 -12.44 13.00 16.28
CA PHE A 387 -13.38 12.26 17.12
C PHE A 387 -13.44 10.77 16.76
N SER A 388 -13.32 10.42 15.47
CA SER A 388 -13.25 9.02 15.04
C SER A 388 -12.06 8.30 15.69
N THR A 389 -10.88 8.92 15.62
CA THR A 389 -9.64 8.42 16.22
C THR A 389 -9.78 8.21 17.73
N LEU A 390 -10.35 9.17 18.44
CA LEU A 390 -10.43 9.13 19.90
C LEU A 390 -11.35 8.03 20.44
N ARG A 391 -12.31 7.53 19.64
CA ARG A 391 -13.11 6.34 20.01
C ARG A 391 -12.28 5.09 20.24
N HIS A 392 -11.10 5.02 19.62
CA HIS A 392 -10.18 3.89 19.76
C HIS A 392 -9.17 4.09 20.89
N ASN A 393 -9.29 5.16 21.68
CA ASN A 393 -8.36 5.47 22.75
C ASN A 393 -9.09 5.70 24.08
N SER A 394 -8.36 5.54 25.18
CA SER A 394 -8.91 5.64 26.54
C SER A 394 -8.04 6.52 27.45
N ALA A 395 -7.14 7.32 26.87
CA ALA A 395 -6.39 8.30 27.63
C ALA A 395 -7.33 9.37 28.19
N SER A 396 -7.01 9.91 29.37
CA SER A 396 -7.74 11.05 29.95
C SER A 396 -7.04 12.38 29.71
N VAL A 397 -5.79 12.36 29.23
CA VAL A 397 -4.97 13.54 28.94
C VAL A 397 -4.53 13.53 27.49
N LEU A 398 -4.83 14.62 26.78
CA LEU A 398 -4.62 14.74 25.35
C LEU A 398 -3.82 16.02 25.04
N ASN A 399 -2.74 15.86 24.30
CA ASN A 399 -1.95 16.97 23.76
C ASN A 399 -2.14 16.99 22.24
N VAL A 400 -2.73 18.05 21.70
CA VAL A 400 -3.10 18.18 20.29
C VAL A 400 -2.31 19.30 19.64
N SER A 401 -1.48 18.95 18.68
CA SER A 401 -0.70 19.85 17.83
C SER A 401 -1.44 20.07 16.51
N TYR A 402 -1.69 21.33 16.13
CA TYR A 402 -2.28 21.65 14.83
C TYR A 402 -1.87 23.05 14.39
N ASP A 403 -1.51 23.22 13.11
CA ASP A 403 -1.18 24.52 12.50
C ASP A 403 -2.20 25.61 12.82
N ILE A 404 -3.49 25.27 12.80
CA ILE A 404 -4.57 26.21 13.10
C ILE A 404 -5.25 25.91 14.43
N ALA A 405 -4.57 25.25 15.39
CA ALA A 405 -5.12 24.90 16.70
C ALA A 405 -5.79 26.10 17.38
N CYS A 406 -5.16 27.28 17.30
CA CYS A 406 -5.69 28.52 17.90
C CYS A 406 -7.02 29.01 17.32
N GLN A 407 -7.40 28.54 16.14
CA GLN A 407 -8.67 28.83 15.49
C GLN A 407 -9.63 27.64 15.64
N TRP A 408 -9.14 26.43 15.40
CA TRP A 408 -9.90 25.20 15.38
C TRP A 408 -10.49 24.82 16.75
N SER A 409 -9.72 24.99 17.84
CA SER A 409 -10.11 24.55 19.18
C SER A 409 -11.24 25.36 19.81
N LYS A 410 -11.41 26.64 19.42
CA LYS A 410 -12.32 27.58 20.08
C LYS A 410 -13.77 27.09 20.20
N ASN A 411 -14.29 26.48 19.13
CA ASN A 411 -15.67 25.99 19.07
C ASN A 411 -15.72 24.46 19.05
N LEU A 412 -14.64 23.76 19.41
CA LEU A 412 -14.58 22.30 19.32
C LEU A 412 -15.68 21.64 20.16
N TRP A 413 -15.90 22.12 21.39
CA TRP A 413 -16.95 21.59 22.28
C TRP A 413 -18.37 21.85 21.77
N GLN A 414 -18.60 22.99 21.11
CA GLN A 414 -19.88 23.25 20.46
C GLN A 414 -20.08 22.31 19.27
N ARG A 415 -19.02 22.01 18.50
CA ARG A 415 -19.10 21.06 17.38
C ARG A 415 -19.21 19.61 17.84
N ASN A 416 -18.63 19.26 18.99
CA ASN A 416 -18.73 17.95 19.63
C ASN A 416 -20.21 17.53 19.81
N THR A 417 -21.10 18.45 20.19
CA THR A 417 -22.53 18.11 20.39
C THR A 417 -23.26 17.73 19.10
N ALA A 418 -22.71 18.05 17.93
CA ALA A 418 -23.27 17.67 16.63
C ALA A 418 -22.89 16.24 16.20
N PHE A 419 -21.94 15.59 16.90
CA PHE A 419 -21.54 14.21 16.62
C PHE A 419 -22.53 13.21 17.22
N PRO A 420 -22.64 11.97 16.67
CA PRO A 420 -23.37 10.89 17.32
C PRO A 420 -22.81 10.61 18.72
N VAL A 421 -23.66 10.26 19.69
CA VAL A 421 -23.27 9.99 21.09
C VAL A 421 -22.02 9.11 21.23
N PRO A 422 -21.85 8.00 20.47
CA PRO A 422 -20.65 7.17 20.57
C PRO A 422 -19.33 7.84 20.13
N MET A 423 -19.39 8.99 19.45
CA MET A 423 -18.24 9.79 19.02
C MET A 423 -18.03 11.03 19.90
N GLN A 424 -19.01 11.40 20.73
CA GLN A 424 -18.91 12.59 21.55
C GLN A 424 -17.91 12.38 22.70
N LEU A 425 -17.08 13.38 22.94
CA LEU A 425 -16.24 13.43 24.14
C LEU A 425 -17.04 14.00 25.31
N SER A 426 -16.92 13.40 26.49
CA SER A 426 -17.38 13.98 27.74
C SER A 426 -16.41 15.07 28.19
N CYS A 427 -16.89 16.30 28.41
CA CYS A 427 -16.02 17.40 28.84
C CYS A 427 -15.35 17.13 30.20
N ASP A 428 -15.99 16.34 31.06
CA ASP A 428 -15.51 16.08 32.43
C ASP A 428 -14.42 15.01 32.47
N SER A 429 -14.25 14.23 31.40
CA SER A 429 -13.35 13.07 31.36
C SER A 429 -12.02 13.35 30.66
N TRP A 430 -11.87 14.52 30.01
CA TRP A 430 -10.71 14.81 29.15
C TRP A 430 -10.02 16.12 29.51
N GLN A 431 -8.73 16.03 29.80
CA GLN A 431 -7.83 17.19 29.88
C GLN A 431 -7.16 17.39 28.52
N ILE A 432 -7.71 18.27 27.69
CA ILE A 432 -7.18 18.56 26.35
C ILE A 432 -6.34 19.84 26.36
N ARG A 433 -5.10 19.74 25.86
CA ARG A 433 -4.19 20.85 25.65
C ARG A 433 -3.93 21.02 24.15
N PHE A 434 -4.00 22.26 23.67
CA PHE A 434 -3.82 22.57 22.25
C PHE A 434 -2.53 23.34 22.03
N PHE A 435 -1.84 22.98 20.95
CA PHE A 435 -0.54 23.54 20.59
C PHE A 435 -0.51 23.89 19.10
N VAL A 436 0.30 24.89 18.77
CA VAL A 436 0.70 25.15 17.38
C VAL A 436 2.16 24.69 17.24
N PRO A 437 2.51 23.90 16.21
CA PRO A 437 3.87 23.40 16.02
C PRO A 437 4.89 24.53 16.03
N LYS A 438 6.08 24.30 16.60
CA LYS A 438 7.11 25.34 16.77
C LYS A 438 7.50 26.05 15.49
N PHE A 439 7.53 25.34 14.36
CA PHE A 439 7.86 25.92 13.06
C PHE A 439 6.78 26.92 12.59
N HIS A 440 5.51 26.65 12.88
CA HIS A 440 4.37 27.46 12.47
C HIS A 440 4.08 28.60 13.45
N LEU A 441 4.35 28.40 14.74
CA LEU A 441 4.02 29.31 15.85
C LEU A 441 4.45 30.79 15.62
N PRO A 442 5.67 31.11 15.13
CA PRO A 442 6.09 32.51 14.89
C PRO A 442 5.22 33.27 13.90
N ALA A 443 4.53 32.56 13.01
CA ALA A 443 3.66 33.19 12.03
C ALA A 443 2.34 33.69 12.66
N HIS A 444 1.93 33.13 13.80
CA HIS A 444 0.71 33.53 14.50
C HIS A 444 0.88 34.85 15.27
N ILE A 445 -0.23 35.46 15.67
CA ILE A 445 -0.21 36.68 16.50
C ILE A 445 0.46 36.42 17.85
N LYS A 446 1.04 37.47 18.47
CA LYS A 446 1.79 37.36 19.75
C LYS A 446 1.03 36.62 20.86
N LYS A 447 -0.29 36.82 20.98
CA LYS A 447 -1.12 36.09 21.96
C LYS A 447 -1.10 34.57 21.72
N CYS A 448 -1.17 34.12 20.46
CA CYS A 448 -1.10 32.71 20.14
C CYS A 448 0.30 32.13 20.41
N GLN A 449 1.35 32.91 20.18
CA GLN A 449 2.74 32.51 20.44
C GLN A 449 3.03 32.20 21.91
N THR A 450 2.23 32.73 22.84
CA THR A 450 2.35 32.38 24.26
C THR A 450 1.34 31.31 24.67
N THR A 451 0.07 31.43 24.28
CA THR A 451 -1.01 30.52 24.73
C THR A 451 -0.89 29.10 24.16
N TYR A 452 -0.38 28.93 22.92
CA TYR A 452 -0.33 27.65 22.22
C TYR A 452 1.09 27.09 22.09
N SER A 453 2.03 27.58 22.90
CA SER A 453 3.43 27.20 22.84
C SER A 453 3.73 25.97 23.71
N PHE A 454 4.49 25.04 23.14
CA PHE A 454 5.06 23.91 23.88
C PHE A 454 6.02 24.35 25.00
N ASN A 455 6.60 25.56 24.95
CA ASN A 455 7.63 25.98 25.89
C ASN A 455 7.10 26.37 27.28
N PHE A 456 5.80 26.61 27.44
CA PHE A 456 5.21 27.16 28.67
C PHE A 456 4.33 26.16 29.44
N LEU A 457 4.26 24.90 28.99
CA LEU A 457 3.45 23.86 29.63
C LEU A 457 4.33 22.74 30.19
N THR A 458 4.06 22.32 31.43
CA THR A 458 4.77 21.24 32.11
C THR A 458 4.33 19.87 31.60
N GLY A 459 5.28 18.93 31.55
CA GLY A 459 5.04 17.54 31.15
C GLY A 459 4.94 17.30 29.64
N VAL A 460 5.33 18.27 28.81
CA VAL A 460 5.41 18.14 27.34
C VAL A 460 6.86 18.37 26.85
N HIS A 461 7.33 17.56 25.90
CA HIS A 461 8.64 17.72 25.25
C HIS A 461 8.51 18.49 23.93
N GLN A 462 9.64 18.94 23.37
CA GLN A 462 9.66 19.80 22.19
C GLN A 462 9.25 19.05 20.92
N GLU A 463 8.32 19.61 20.15
CA GLU A 463 7.91 19.10 18.84
C GLU A 463 8.33 20.07 17.72
N PHE A 464 9.09 19.58 16.74
CA PHE A 464 9.48 20.29 15.53
C PHE A 464 8.94 19.50 14.34
N ASP A 465 7.75 19.82 13.85
CA ASP A 465 7.14 18.98 12.81
C ASP A 465 6.79 19.69 11.50
N LYS A 466 6.93 18.91 10.42
CA LYS A 466 6.44 19.11 9.05
C LYS A 466 5.99 17.73 8.54
N LEU A 467 4.89 17.22 9.09
CA LEU A 467 4.46 15.81 8.98
C LEU A 467 4.14 15.34 7.55
N LEU A 468 3.65 16.22 6.66
CA LEU A 468 3.16 15.81 5.33
C LEU A 468 3.96 16.34 4.12
N ASN A 469 5.09 17.03 4.30
CA ASN A 469 5.86 17.58 3.16
C ASN A 469 6.86 16.61 2.49
N HIS A 470 6.98 15.36 2.96
CA HIS A 470 7.93 14.36 2.45
C HIS A 470 7.30 13.09 1.84
N THR A 471 6.00 13.11 1.56
CA THR A 471 5.34 12.16 0.63
C THR A 471 5.05 12.85 -0.69
#